data_AF-A0ABD5S1X7-F1
#
_entry.id   AF-A0ABD5S1X7-F1
#
_cell.length_a   1.000
_cell.length_b   1.000
_cell.length_c   1.000
_cell.angle_alpha   90.00
_cell.angle_beta   90.00
_cell.angle_gamma   90.00
#
_symmetry.space_group_name_H-M   'P 1'
#
loop_
_entity.id
_entity.type
_entity.pdbx_description
1 polymer ?
#
loop_
_entity_poly.entity_id
_entity_poly.type
_entity_poly.pdbx_seq_one_letter_code
_entity_poly.pdbx_strand_id
1 'polypeptide(L)'
;FGVTGQACTATERALVHEDVYDEFVDELVDYAENLEVGPGLDDPGMGPHVSQDQLETTLDYVDLAREEGATVETGGERLEGEGYDDGHFVSPTVLTDVGSDMRVMQEEVFGPFVGVIPVSDLDEGIELANDVEYGLSAGILSRDHTEVNRYVDEVDFGIVKSNAATTGLDLHVPFGGMNASSSETYREQGDEGMDYFTIIKTVYENY
;
A
#
# COMPACT_ATOMS: atom_id res chain seq x y z
N PHE A 1 -5.39 -6.31 0.38
CA PHE A 1 -6.15 -7.33 -0.39
C PHE A 1 -7.39 -6.81 -1.11
N GLY A 2 -8.18 -5.87 -0.56
CA GLY A 2 -9.30 -5.27 -1.31
C GLY A 2 -8.86 -4.71 -2.68
N VAL A 3 -9.76 -4.73 -3.67
CA VAL A 3 -9.49 -4.47 -5.11
C VAL A 3 -8.27 -5.24 -5.67
N THR A 4 -7.94 -6.38 -5.06
CA THR A 4 -6.80 -7.23 -5.43
C THR A 4 -5.47 -6.48 -5.32
N GLY A 5 -5.37 -5.53 -4.38
CA GLY A 5 -4.18 -4.69 -4.19
C GLY A 5 -3.97 -3.63 -5.27
N GLN A 6 -4.87 -3.52 -6.26
CA GLN A 6 -4.75 -2.60 -7.39
C GLN A 6 -5.25 -1.19 -7.02
N ALA A 7 -4.62 -0.62 -5.99
CA ALA A 7 -4.84 0.75 -5.55
C ALA A 7 -3.50 1.38 -5.19
N CYS A 8 -3.23 2.58 -5.68
CA CYS A 8 -1.99 3.32 -5.40
C CYS A 8 -1.80 3.67 -3.91
N THR A 9 -2.85 3.49 -3.10
CA THR A 9 -2.83 3.70 -1.65
C THR A 9 -2.87 2.39 -0.87
N ALA A 10 -2.71 1.24 -1.53
CA ALA A 10 -2.65 -0.06 -0.89
C ALA A 10 -1.45 -0.14 0.07
N THR A 11 -1.63 -0.85 1.18
CA THR A 11 -0.51 -1.19 2.05
C THR A 11 0.26 -2.35 1.42
N GLU A 12 1.44 -2.07 0.86
CA GLU A 12 2.39 -3.10 0.42
C GLU A 12 3.41 -3.47 1.51
N ARG A 13 3.73 -2.52 2.40
CA ARG A 13 4.65 -2.72 3.53
C ARG A 13 3.98 -2.45 4.86
N ALA A 14 4.03 -3.43 5.76
CA ALA A 14 3.61 -3.32 7.16
C ALA A 14 4.85 -3.33 8.05
N LEU A 15 5.15 -2.19 8.68
CA LEU A 15 6.22 -2.07 9.67
C LEU A 15 5.61 -2.31 11.06
N VAL A 16 6.04 -3.37 11.73
CA VAL A 16 5.36 -3.88 12.93
C VAL A 16 6.35 -3.99 14.08
N HIS A 17 6.00 -3.41 15.23
CA HIS A 17 6.86 -3.45 16.41
C HIS A 17 7.09 -4.89 16.87
N GLU A 18 8.33 -5.24 17.22
CA GLU A 18 8.75 -6.61 17.57
C GLU A 18 7.88 -7.26 18.67
N ASP A 19 7.43 -6.48 19.66
CA ASP A 19 6.54 -6.94 20.75
C ASP A 19 5.21 -7.55 20.28
N VAL A 20 4.73 -7.21 19.07
CA VAL A 20 3.45 -7.69 18.52
C VAL A 20 3.60 -8.34 17.14
N TYR A 21 4.84 -8.53 16.66
CA TYR A 21 5.12 -9.02 15.31
C TYR A 21 4.49 -10.39 15.05
N ASP A 22 4.78 -11.37 15.92
CA ASP A 22 4.30 -12.74 15.73
C ASP A 22 2.77 -12.82 15.74
N GLU A 23 2.11 -12.16 16.70
CA GLU A 23 0.64 -12.12 16.79
C GLU A 23 0.01 -11.44 15.56
N PHE A 24 0.63 -10.36 15.08
CA PHE A 24 0.16 -9.66 13.89
C PHE A 24 0.29 -10.51 12.63
N VAL A 25 1.43 -11.20 12.43
CA VAL A 25 1.65 -12.09 11.28
C VAL A 25 0.64 -13.22 11.30
N ASP A 26 0.47 -13.90 12.44
CA ASP A 26 -0.49 -14.99 12.59
C ASP A 26 -1.92 -14.55 12.24
N GLU A 27 -2.40 -13.43 12.79
CA GLU A 27 -3.75 -12.92 12.48
C GLU A 27 -3.90 -12.48 11.01
N LEU A 28 -2.84 -11.93 10.41
CA LEU A 28 -2.84 -11.49 9.02
C LEU A 28 -2.87 -12.68 8.05
N VAL A 29 -2.10 -13.73 8.34
CA VAL A 29 -2.11 -15.00 7.59
C VAL A 29 -3.48 -15.65 7.69
N ASP A 30 -4.02 -15.80 8.90
CA ASP A 30 -5.38 -16.33 9.13
C ASP A 30 -6.43 -15.53 8.34
N TYR A 31 -6.34 -14.20 8.32
CA TYR A 31 -7.24 -13.35 7.54
C TYR A 31 -7.10 -13.58 6.03
N ALA A 32 -5.86 -13.67 5.53
CA ALA A 32 -5.59 -13.89 4.12
C ALA A 32 -6.12 -15.26 3.65
N GLU A 33 -5.89 -16.33 4.41
CA GLU A 33 -6.35 -17.69 4.08
C GLU A 33 -7.86 -17.83 4.06
N ASN A 34 -8.56 -17.07 4.90
CA ASN A 34 -10.02 -17.11 5.00
C ASN A 34 -10.72 -16.06 4.12
N LEU A 35 -9.96 -15.26 3.35
CA LEU A 35 -10.54 -14.26 2.47
C LEU A 35 -11.18 -14.92 1.25
N GLU A 36 -12.49 -14.71 1.08
CA GLU A 36 -13.20 -15.21 -0.10
C GLU A 36 -12.72 -14.49 -1.36
N VAL A 37 -12.21 -15.26 -2.32
CA VAL A 37 -11.79 -14.79 -3.64
C VAL A 37 -12.79 -15.28 -4.68
N GLY A 38 -13.25 -14.40 -5.57
CA GLY A 38 -14.25 -14.82 -6.56
C GLY A 38 -14.65 -13.78 -7.59
N PRO A 39 -15.66 -14.10 -8.43
CA PRO A 39 -16.22 -13.15 -9.38
C PRO A 39 -16.84 -11.96 -8.67
N GLY A 40 -16.55 -10.73 -9.11
CA GLY A 40 -17.08 -9.52 -8.46
C GLY A 40 -18.61 -9.39 -8.42
N LEU A 41 -19.34 -10.17 -9.23
CA LEU A 41 -20.81 -10.23 -9.18
C LEU A 41 -21.35 -11.00 -7.97
N ASP A 42 -20.52 -11.83 -7.34
CA ASP A 42 -20.87 -12.63 -6.17
C ASP A 42 -20.46 -11.96 -4.85
N ASP A 43 -19.97 -10.71 -4.91
CA ASP A 43 -19.53 -9.87 -3.77
C ASP A 43 -18.46 -10.51 -2.85
N PRO A 44 -17.38 -11.09 -3.41
CA PRO A 44 -16.30 -11.68 -2.63
C PRO A 44 -15.46 -10.60 -1.93
N GLY A 45 -14.67 -11.03 -0.94
CA GLY A 45 -13.69 -10.15 -0.28
C GLY A 45 -12.56 -9.68 -1.22
N MET A 46 -12.27 -10.46 -2.27
CA MET A 46 -11.28 -10.12 -3.30
C MET A 46 -11.68 -10.63 -4.69
N GLY A 47 -11.43 -9.81 -5.72
CA GLY A 47 -11.70 -10.16 -7.12
C GLY A 47 -10.46 -10.62 -7.89
N PRO A 48 -10.55 -10.75 -9.23
CA PRO A 48 -9.40 -11.03 -10.08
C PRO A 48 -8.54 -9.78 -10.30
N HIS A 49 -7.33 -9.99 -10.81
CA HIS A 49 -6.56 -8.94 -11.46
C HIS A 49 -7.26 -8.38 -12.71
N VAL A 50 -6.91 -7.15 -13.07
CA VAL A 50 -7.46 -6.44 -14.22
C VAL A 50 -7.10 -7.09 -15.56
N SER A 51 -5.95 -7.78 -15.63
CA SER A 51 -5.43 -8.40 -16.85
C SER A 51 -4.54 -9.60 -16.54
N GLN A 52 -4.30 -10.41 -17.57
CA GLN A 52 -3.33 -11.51 -17.50
C GLN A 52 -1.91 -11.00 -17.22
N ASP A 53 -1.47 -9.93 -17.90
CA ASP A 53 -0.13 -9.37 -17.71
C ASP A 53 0.12 -8.93 -16.25
N GLN A 54 -0.90 -8.38 -15.58
CA GLN A 54 -0.80 -8.00 -14.17
C GLN A 54 -0.75 -9.21 -13.23
N LEU A 55 -1.50 -10.27 -13.54
CA LEU A 55 -1.41 -11.54 -12.81
C LEU A 55 -0.01 -12.14 -12.96
N GLU A 56 0.52 -12.21 -14.17
CA GLU A 56 1.86 -12.74 -14.45
C GLU A 56 2.93 -11.92 -13.71
N THR A 57 2.85 -10.58 -13.77
CA THR A 57 3.73 -9.69 -13.00
C THR A 57 3.68 -10.01 -11.51
N THR A 58 2.49 -10.16 -10.94
CA THR A 58 2.33 -10.48 -9.51
C THR A 58 2.99 -11.82 -9.16
N LEU A 59 2.79 -12.86 -9.97
CA LEU A 59 3.41 -14.17 -9.76
C LEU A 59 4.94 -14.12 -9.88
N ASP A 60 5.47 -13.36 -10.86
CA ASP A 60 6.90 -13.15 -11.03
C ASP A 60 7.53 -12.48 -9.79
N TYR A 61 6.83 -11.53 -9.15
CA TYR A 61 7.28 -10.88 -7.92
C TYR A 61 7.25 -11.81 -6.70
N VAL A 62 6.28 -12.73 -6.63
CA VAL A 62 6.27 -13.75 -5.57
C VAL A 62 7.49 -14.66 -5.70
N ASP A 63 7.82 -15.07 -6.93
CA ASP A 63 9.02 -15.88 -7.18
C ASP A 63 10.30 -15.10 -6.90
N LEU A 64 10.36 -13.82 -7.30
CA LEU A 64 11.48 -12.92 -6.95
C LEU A 64 11.65 -12.80 -5.42
N ALA A 65 10.56 -12.63 -4.67
CA ALA A 65 10.63 -12.55 -3.21
C ALA A 65 11.27 -13.79 -2.60
N ARG A 66 10.90 -14.99 -3.09
CA ARG A 66 11.53 -16.26 -2.67
C ARG A 66 13.00 -16.31 -3.03
N GLU A 67 13.38 -15.82 -4.20
CA GLU A 67 14.79 -15.74 -4.64
C GLU A 67 15.62 -14.77 -3.79
N GLU A 68 15.01 -13.68 -3.32
CA GLU A 68 15.62 -12.68 -2.43
C GLU A 68 15.70 -13.16 -0.97
N GLY A 69 15.03 -14.27 -0.63
CA GLY A 69 15.11 -14.92 0.68
C GLY A 69 13.91 -14.67 1.58
N ALA A 70 12.85 -14.04 1.06
CA ALA A 70 11.59 -13.88 1.79
C ALA A 70 10.87 -15.21 1.98
N THR A 71 10.14 -15.31 3.08
CA THR A 71 9.21 -16.40 3.36
C THR A 71 7.81 -16.01 2.87
N VAL A 72 7.21 -16.87 2.06
CA VAL A 72 5.79 -16.74 1.67
C VAL A 72 4.97 -17.52 2.68
N GLU A 73 4.41 -16.83 3.68
CA GLU A 73 3.64 -17.46 4.76
C GLU A 73 2.35 -18.08 4.23
N THR A 74 1.70 -17.40 3.29
CA THR A 74 0.51 -17.90 2.61
C THR A 74 0.34 -17.28 1.23
N GLY A 75 -0.44 -17.95 0.39
CA GLY A 75 -0.80 -17.50 -0.95
C GLY A 75 0.33 -17.45 -1.97
N GLY A 76 0.29 -16.46 -2.87
CA GLY A 76 1.28 -16.27 -3.91
C GLY A 76 1.13 -17.23 -5.10
N GLU A 77 -0.07 -17.74 -5.32
CA GLU A 77 -0.36 -18.74 -6.34
C GLU A 77 -1.58 -18.35 -7.16
N ARG A 78 -1.56 -18.68 -8.45
CA ARG A 78 -2.74 -18.59 -9.31
C ARG A 78 -3.82 -19.53 -8.78
N LEU A 79 -5.05 -19.04 -8.64
CA LEU A 79 -6.18 -19.89 -8.31
C LEU A 79 -6.67 -20.60 -9.59
N GLU A 80 -6.89 -21.91 -9.48
CA GLU A 80 -7.31 -22.79 -10.57
C GLU A 80 -8.55 -23.60 -10.16
N GLY A 81 -9.36 -24.01 -11.14
CA GLY A 81 -10.60 -24.76 -10.90
C GLY A 81 -11.74 -23.90 -10.36
N GLU A 82 -12.90 -24.53 -10.10
CA GLU A 82 -14.08 -23.94 -9.42
C GLU A 82 -14.59 -22.58 -9.96
N GLY A 83 -14.29 -22.25 -11.23
CA GLY A 83 -14.69 -20.98 -11.86
C GLY A 83 -13.58 -19.93 -11.95
N TYR A 84 -12.37 -20.23 -11.47
CA TYR A 84 -11.20 -19.36 -11.58
C TYR A 84 -10.49 -19.46 -12.95
N ASP A 85 -10.67 -20.57 -13.68
CA ASP A 85 -9.94 -20.85 -14.94
C ASP A 85 -10.16 -19.78 -16.03
N ASP A 86 -11.34 -19.15 -16.03
CA ASP A 86 -11.72 -18.11 -17.00
C ASP A 86 -11.34 -16.68 -16.54
N GLY A 87 -10.62 -16.54 -15.43
CA GLY A 87 -10.23 -15.25 -14.85
C GLY A 87 -8.76 -15.14 -14.46
N HIS A 88 -8.41 -14.00 -13.89
CA HIS A 88 -7.04 -13.65 -13.49
C HIS A 88 -6.89 -13.67 -11.97
N PHE A 89 -7.19 -14.81 -11.37
CA PHE A 89 -7.25 -14.95 -9.91
C PHE A 89 -5.92 -15.38 -9.31
N VAL A 90 -5.60 -14.79 -8.17
CA VAL A 90 -4.41 -15.10 -7.35
C VAL A 90 -4.82 -15.10 -5.88
N SER A 91 -4.19 -15.93 -5.07
CA SER A 91 -4.38 -15.94 -3.61
C SER A 91 -3.75 -14.69 -2.96
N PRO A 92 -4.36 -14.15 -1.89
CA PRO A 92 -3.76 -13.08 -1.12
C PRO A 92 -2.47 -13.58 -0.46
N THR A 93 -1.41 -12.78 -0.53
CA THR A 93 -0.07 -13.24 -0.16
C THR A 93 0.46 -12.47 1.04
N VAL A 94 1.09 -13.17 1.99
CA VAL A 94 1.77 -12.55 3.12
C VAL A 94 3.23 -12.94 3.07
N LEU A 95 4.11 -11.93 3.12
CA LEU A 95 5.56 -12.12 3.08
C LEU A 95 6.17 -11.73 4.43
N THR A 96 7.03 -12.60 4.95
CA THR A 96 7.88 -12.39 6.14
C THR A 96 9.33 -12.63 5.75
N ASP A 97 10.26 -12.47 6.68
CA ASP A 97 11.71 -12.52 6.40
C ASP A 97 12.14 -11.58 5.25
N VAL A 98 11.41 -10.47 5.09
CA VAL A 98 11.64 -9.45 4.06
C VAL A 98 12.55 -8.35 4.61
N GLY A 99 13.60 -8.03 3.86
CA GLY A 99 14.46 -6.86 4.10
C GLY A 99 13.96 -5.65 3.34
N SER A 100 14.16 -4.43 3.85
CA SER A 100 13.75 -3.21 3.13
C SER A 100 14.47 -3.05 1.80
N ASP A 101 15.69 -3.58 1.67
CA ASP A 101 16.50 -3.51 0.45
C ASP A 101 16.09 -4.53 -0.64
N MET A 102 15.21 -5.48 -0.32
CA MET A 102 14.67 -6.43 -1.29
C MET A 102 13.82 -5.70 -2.33
N ARG A 103 13.93 -6.08 -3.62
CA ARG A 103 13.19 -5.42 -4.70
C ARG A 103 11.68 -5.50 -4.50
N VAL A 104 11.16 -6.59 -3.95
CA VAL A 104 9.73 -6.73 -3.63
C VAL A 104 9.24 -5.72 -2.59
N MET A 105 10.14 -5.13 -1.79
CA MET A 105 9.84 -4.06 -0.82
C MET A 105 10.17 -2.64 -1.34
N GLN A 106 10.75 -2.52 -2.54
CA GLN A 106 11.15 -1.25 -3.14
C GLN A 106 10.34 -0.89 -4.38
N GLU A 107 9.90 -1.88 -5.16
CA GLU A 107 9.14 -1.71 -6.40
C GLU A 107 7.64 -1.91 -6.14
N GLU A 108 6.80 -1.06 -6.76
CA GLU A 108 5.34 -1.24 -6.72
C GLU A 108 4.96 -2.43 -7.60
N VAL A 109 4.34 -3.44 -7.00
CA VAL A 109 3.88 -4.64 -7.71
C VAL A 109 2.41 -4.52 -8.06
N PHE A 110 1.64 -3.75 -7.27
CA PHE A 110 0.22 -3.48 -7.53
C PHE A 110 -0.65 -4.76 -7.49
N GLY A 111 -0.36 -5.63 -6.52
CA GLY A 111 -1.02 -6.92 -6.33
C GLY A 111 -1.39 -7.21 -4.88
N PRO A 112 -2.09 -8.32 -4.61
CA PRO A 112 -2.66 -8.60 -3.30
C PRO A 112 -1.65 -9.25 -2.36
N PHE A 113 -0.46 -8.65 -2.19
CA PHE A 113 0.52 -9.09 -1.21
C PHE A 113 0.88 -7.97 -0.24
N VAL A 114 1.38 -8.36 0.93
CA VAL A 114 1.92 -7.43 1.94
C VAL A 114 3.17 -8.04 2.56
N GLY A 115 4.24 -7.25 2.64
CA GLY A 115 5.44 -7.61 3.39
C GLY A 115 5.39 -7.09 4.81
N VAL A 116 5.77 -7.92 5.78
CA VAL A 116 5.79 -7.56 7.20
C VAL A 116 7.23 -7.49 7.69
N ILE A 117 7.68 -6.27 8.00
CA ILE A 117 9.05 -5.98 8.45
C ILE A 117 9.00 -5.65 9.95
N PRO A 118 9.75 -6.36 10.81
CA PRO A 118 9.81 -6.05 12.23
C PRO A 118 10.59 -4.75 12.46
N VAL A 119 10.16 -3.95 13.44
CA VAL A 119 10.88 -2.77 13.92
C VAL A 119 10.98 -2.77 15.45
N SER A 120 12.06 -2.22 15.98
CA SER A 120 12.35 -2.20 17.41
C SER A 120 11.83 -0.93 18.10
N ASP A 121 11.66 0.16 17.36
CA ASP A 121 11.10 1.41 17.86
C ASP A 121 10.56 2.29 16.72
N LEU A 122 10.03 3.47 17.10
CA LEU A 122 9.48 4.45 16.16
C LEU A 122 10.56 5.07 15.25
N ASP A 123 11.81 5.21 15.71
CA ASP A 123 12.87 5.80 14.90
C ASP A 123 13.18 4.90 13.71
N GLU A 124 13.36 3.61 13.97
CA GLU A 124 13.54 2.59 12.94
C GLU A 124 12.32 2.50 12.02
N GLY A 125 11.10 2.56 12.59
CA GLY A 125 9.87 2.56 11.80
C GLY A 125 9.76 3.74 10.84
N ILE A 126 10.16 4.95 11.25
CA ILE A 126 10.17 6.13 10.38
C ILE A 126 11.27 6.01 9.32
N GLU A 127 12.47 5.57 9.70
CA GLU A 127 13.60 5.37 8.78
C GLU A 127 13.21 4.39 7.65
N LEU A 128 12.66 3.22 8.00
CA LEU A 128 12.24 2.21 7.03
C LEU A 128 11.01 2.64 6.22
N ALA A 129 10.09 3.43 6.80
CA ALA A 129 8.96 3.97 6.04
C ALA A 129 9.45 4.86 4.90
N ASN A 130 10.44 5.71 5.17
CA ASN A 130 11.05 6.64 4.22
C ASN A 130 12.09 5.96 3.29
N ASP A 131 12.55 4.75 3.60
CA ASP A 131 13.48 3.95 2.78
C ASP A 131 12.77 3.35 1.56
N VAL A 132 12.24 4.21 0.68
CA VAL A 132 11.66 3.86 -0.63
C VAL A 132 11.63 5.10 -1.52
N GLU A 133 11.64 4.94 -2.84
CA GLU A 133 11.58 6.06 -3.79
C GLU A 133 10.19 6.75 -3.82
N TYR A 134 9.16 6.10 -3.29
CA TYR A 134 7.76 6.55 -3.34
C TYR A 134 7.33 7.27 -2.05
N GLY A 135 6.23 8.02 -2.12
CA GLY A 135 5.76 8.84 -1.00
C GLY A 135 4.27 9.18 -1.09
N LEU A 136 3.41 8.26 -1.53
CA LEU A 136 1.99 8.55 -1.74
C LEU A 136 1.17 8.55 -0.45
N SER A 137 0.98 7.37 0.15
CA SER A 137 0.15 7.19 1.33
C SER A 137 0.87 6.37 2.39
N ALA A 138 0.84 6.84 3.63
CA ALA A 138 1.39 6.17 4.80
C ALA A 138 0.39 6.21 5.96
N GLY A 139 0.55 5.30 6.92
CA GLY A 139 -0.34 5.23 8.06
C GLY A 139 0.35 4.73 9.32
N ILE A 140 -0.06 5.25 10.47
CA ILE A 140 0.40 4.82 11.79
C ILE A 140 -0.77 4.34 12.65
N LEU A 141 -0.62 3.18 13.28
CA LEU A 141 -1.52 2.65 14.29
C LEU A 141 -0.84 2.75 15.66
N SER A 142 -1.17 3.78 16.45
CA SER A 142 -0.67 3.93 17.81
C SER A 142 -1.70 4.63 18.70
N ARG A 143 -1.66 4.28 19.99
CA ARG A 143 -2.44 4.95 21.05
C ARG A 143 -1.68 6.13 21.66
N ASP A 144 -0.38 6.25 21.40
CA ASP A 144 0.44 7.36 21.86
C ASP A 144 0.37 8.51 20.84
N HIS A 145 -0.27 9.62 21.25
CA HIS A 145 -0.39 10.79 20.41
C HIS A 145 0.95 11.47 20.12
N THR A 146 1.96 11.32 20.98
CA THR A 146 3.29 11.85 20.73
C THR A 146 3.97 11.09 19.60
N GLU A 147 3.85 9.76 19.57
CA GLU A 147 4.33 8.94 18.45
C GLU A 147 3.61 9.29 17.15
N VAL A 148 2.28 9.41 17.20
CA VAL A 148 1.47 9.77 16.02
C VAL A 148 1.90 11.11 15.42
N ASN A 149 2.01 12.16 16.24
CA ASN A 149 2.40 13.48 15.72
C ASN A 149 3.83 13.44 15.16
N ARG A 150 4.72 12.75 15.85
CA ARG A 150 6.12 12.62 15.42
C ARG A 150 6.23 11.88 14.08
N TYR A 151 5.51 10.79 13.92
CA TYR A 151 5.41 10.07 12.65
C TYR A 151 4.88 10.98 11.53
N VAL A 152 3.79 11.70 11.78
CA VAL A 152 3.19 12.63 10.80
C VAL A 152 4.16 13.74 10.38
N ASP A 153 5.01 14.21 11.30
CA ASP A 153 5.98 15.27 11.04
C ASP A 153 7.24 14.76 10.30
N GLU A 154 7.60 13.48 10.44
CA GLU A 154 8.90 12.94 10.00
C GLU A 154 8.81 12.02 8.76
N VAL A 155 7.63 11.54 8.37
CA VAL A 155 7.48 10.72 7.15
C VAL A 155 7.31 11.56 5.88
N ASP A 156 8.00 11.17 4.82
CA ASP A 156 8.01 11.87 3.53
C ASP A 156 6.89 11.38 2.60
N PHE A 157 5.63 11.48 3.07
CA PHE A 157 4.44 11.04 2.36
C PHE A 157 3.40 12.15 2.20
N GLY A 158 2.78 12.22 1.01
CA GLY A 158 1.78 13.25 0.70
C GLY A 158 0.44 13.07 1.44
N ILE A 159 0.12 11.84 1.84
CA ILE A 159 -1.09 11.49 2.58
C ILE A 159 -0.67 10.66 3.78
N VAL A 160 -0.89 11.17 4.99
CA VAL A 160 -0.59 10.44 6.23
C VAL A 160 -1.86 10.25 7.04
N LYS A 161 -2.11 9.01 7.47
CA LYS A 161 -3.31 8.63 8.22
C LYS A 161 -2.95 8.09 9.59
N SER A 162 -3.66 8.52 10.63
CA SER A 162 -3.55 7.95 11.97
C SER A 162 -4.75 7.07 12.27
N ASN A 163 -4.51 5.85 12.76
CA ASN A 163 -5.54 4.91 13.21
C ASN A 163 -6.64 4.65 12.17
N ALA A 164 -6.25 4.62 10.90
CA ALA A 164 -7.11 4.39 9.74
C ALA A 164 -6.32 3.67 8.64
N ALA A 165 -7.03 2.98 7.74
CA ALA A 165 -6.41 2.29 6.62
C ALA A 165 -5.73 3.30 5.67
N THR A 166 -4.56 2.93 5.13
CA THR A 166 -3.83 3.69 4.10
C THR A 166 -4.66 3.90 2.83
N THR A 167 -5.55 2.95 2.52
CA THR A 167 -6.48 3.01 1.39
C THR A 167 -7.66 3.96 1.64
N GLY A 168 -8.29 4.39 0.55
CA GLY A 168 -9.42 5.31 0.58
C GLY A 168 -9.00 6.77 0.55
N LEU A 169 -9.93 7.62 0.16
CA LEU A 169 -9.71 9.05 -0.07
C LEU A 169 -10.94 9.83 0.38
N ASP A 170 -10.70 11.06 0.84
CA ASP A 170 -11.77 12.01 1.09
C ASP A 170 -11.72 13.11 0.02
N LEU A 171 -12.82 13.27 -0.73
CA LEU A 171 -12.84 14.06 -1.97
C LEU A 171 -12.62 15.56 -1.75
N HIS A 172 -12.78 16.05 -0.51
CA HIS A 172 -12.65 17.46 -0.19
C HIS A 172 -11.25 17.88 0.26
N VAL A 173 -10.32 16.93 0.44
CA VAL A 173 -8.93 17.24 0.82
C VAL A 173 -7.98 16.98 -0.36
N PRO A 174 -6.79 17.61 -0.39
CA PRO A 174 -5.80 17.37 -1.42
C PRO A 174 -5.32 15.92 -1.46
N PHE A 175 -5.15 15.40 -2.67
CA PHE A 175 -4.64 14.08 -2.97
C PHE A 175 -3.38 14.18 -3.82
N GLY A 176 -2.36 13.40 -3.47
CA GLY A 176 -1.11 13.29 -4.22
C GLY A 176 0.03 12.92 -3.29
N GLY A 177 1.13 12.41 -3.85
CA GLY A 177 2.29 11.96 -3.08
C GLY A 177 3.42 12.97 -2.99
N MET A 178 4.52 12.54 -2.38
CA MET A 178 5.86 13.14 -2.43
C MET A 178 6.79 12.22 -3.24
N ASN A 179 8.04 12.61 -3.43
CA ASN A 179 9.07 11.80 -4.09
C ASN A 179 8.63 11.32 -5.49
N ALA A 180 8.92 10.08 -5.88
CA ALA A 180 8.52 9.56 -7.20
C ALA A 180 7.01 9.34 -7.37
N SER A 181 6.20 9.48 -6.31
CA SER A 181 4.74 9.34 -6.40
C SER A 181 4.04 10.56 -6.99
N SER A 182 4.68 11.74 -7.03
CA SER A 182 4.09 12.95 -7.64
C SER A 182 5.16 13.99 -7.95
N SER A 183 4.81 14.99 -8.76
CA SER A 183 5.64 16.18 -8.99
C SER A 183 5.86 17.10 -7.77
N GLU A 184 5.33 16.72 -6.59
CA GLU A 184 5.29 17.46 -5.31
C GLU A 184 4.62 18.84 -5.33
N THR A 185 4.42 19.40 -6.52
CA THR A 185 4.02 20.79 -6.74
C THR A 185 2.51 20.93 -6.80
N TYR A 186 1.82 19.95 -7.39
CA TYR A 186 0.39 19.99 -7.60
C TYR A 186 -0.28 18.81 -6.90
N ARG A 187 -1.48 19.08 -6.37
CA ARG A 187 -2.35 18.08 -5.77
C ARG A 187 -3.63 17.98 -6.59
N GLU A 188 -4.17 16.79 -6.68
CA GLU A 188 -5.51 16.55 -7.18
C GLU A 188 -6.53 16.72 -6.03
N GLN A 189 -7.81 16.83 -6.34
CA GLN A 189 -8.90 16.96 -5.34
C GLN A 189 -8.78 18.22 -4.46
N GLY A 190 -9.79 18.47 -3.63
CA GLY A 190 -9.85 19.66 -2.77
C GLY A 190 -9.80 21.00 -3.53
N ASP A 191 -9.48 22.05 -2.79
CA ASP A 191 -9.34 23.40 -3.35
C ASP A 191 -8.07 23.52 -4.22
N GLU A 192 -7.01 22.79 -3.85
CA GLU A 192 -5.73 22.73 -4.53
C GLU A 192 -5.86 22.20 -5.96
N GLY A 193 -6.72 21.20 -6.17
CA GLY A 193 -7.06 20.72 -7.51
C GLY A 193 -7.75 21.77 -8.36
N MET A 194 -8.55 22.66 -7.76
CA MET A 194 -9.17 23.78 -8.49
C MET A 194 -8.16 24.87 -8.84
N ASP A 195 -7.20 25.14 -7.96
CA ASP A 195 -6.13 26.11 -8.22
C ASP A 195 -5.27 25.70 -9.42
N TYR A 196 -5.02 24.40 -9.61
CA TYR A 196 -4.31 23.88 -10.79
C TYR A 196 -4.97 24.27 -12.13
N PHE A 197 -6.31 24.27 -12.18
CA PHE A 197 -7.07 24.67 -13.37
C PHE A 197 -7.38 26.17 -13.42
N THR A 198 -6.90 26.96 -12.46
CA THR A 198 -7.19 28.39 -12.34
C THR A 198 -6.05 29.25 -12.89
N ILE A 199 -6.38 30.19 -13.78
CA ILE A 199 -5.42 31.16 -14.32
C ILE A 199 -5.63 32.51 -13.65
N ILE A 200 -4.65 32.96 -12.87
CA ILE A 200 -4.71 34.25 -12.15
C ILE A 200 -4.33 35.41 -13.07
N LYS A 201 -5.16 36.46 -13.09
CA LYS A 201 -4.87 37.74 -13.76
C LYS A 201 -4.85 38.87 -12.73
N THR A 202 -3.70 39.51 -12.56
CA THR A 202 -3.56 40.73 -11.75
C THR A 202 -3.79 41.97 -12.61
N VAL A 203 -4.61 42.92 -12.13
CA VAL A 203 -4.91 44.18 -12.82
C VAL A 203 -4.61 45.35 -11.89
N TYR A 204 -3.80 46.30 -12.35
CA TYR A 204 -3.57 47.57 -11.66
C TYR A 204 -4.34 48.68 -12.38
N GLU A 205 -5.17 49.40 -11.65
CA GLU A 205 -5.91 50.55 -12.17
C GLU A 205 -5.58 51.78 -11.31
N ASN A 206 -5.14 52.86 -11.95
CA ASN A 206 -4.93 54.17 -11.30
C ASN A 206 -5.92 55.16 -11.92
N TYR A 207 -7.02 55.38 -11.21
CA TYR A 207 -8.04 56.38 -11.50
C TYR A 207 -8.06 57.47 -10.44
#